data_AF-A0AA94HU10-F1
#
_entry.id   AF-A0AA94HU10-F1
#
_cell.length_a   1.000
_cell.length_b   1.000
_cell.length_c   1.000
_cell.angle_alpha   90.00
_cell.angle_beta   90.00
_cell.angle_gamma   90.00
#
_symmetry.space_group_name_H-M   'P 1'
#
loop_
_entity.id
_entity.type
_entity.pdbx_description
1 polymer ?
#
loop_
_entity_poly.entity_id
_entity_poly.type
_entity_poly.pdbx_seq_one_letter_code
_entity_poly.pdbx_strand_id
1 'polypeptide(L)'
;MTPEEKILERLNAIEDRLTDLQAAKENSSMLIEQLTPIGNHAFRLAVEELESLNGRVTLDDILDLVRKGLLTVPRITWLLDQLENATDLWHVLHPALGPTFPHIVEKMGQWEQDGVFAKASALKNAGGNMLDALSPEDIAKTGEGLTFAIGLLQRLADPGLQSKINSLIDLMSVIDTSNVKPTGILGLAGALRSDEGKQALGLIVELLKASGKLPATQGASR
;
A
#
# COMPACT_ATOMS: atom_id res chain seq x y z
N MET A 1 50.59 20.13 -35.22
CA MET A 1 49.32 20.71 -35.68
C MET A 1 49.53 22.19 -35.94
N THR A 2 49.42 22.60 -37.19
CA THR A 2 49.55 24.01 -37.56
C THR A 2 48.29 24.78 -37.14
N PRO A 3 48.37 26.11 -36.95
CA PRO A 3 47.20 26.93 -36.60
C PRO A 3 46.04 26.78 -37.59
N GLU A 4 46.36 26.51 -38.86
CA GLU A 4 45.41 26.33 -39.96
C GLU A 4 44.59 25.04 -39.81
N GLU A 5 45.23 23.93 -39.42
CA GLU A 5 44.53 22.66 -39.17
C GLU A 5 43.50 22.77 -38.04
N LYS A 6 43.83 23.54 -36.99
CA LYS A 6 42.94 23.76 -35.84
C LYS A 6 41.76 24.68 -36.18
N ILE A 7 41.94 25.59 -37.14
CA ILE A 7 40.86 26.46 -37.65
C ILE A 7 39.92 25.64 -38.53
N LEU A 8 40.45 24.80 -39.42
CA LEU A 8 39.66 23.92 -40.28
C LEU A 8 38.84 22.91 -39.46
N GLU A 9 39.44 22.31 -38.43
CA GLU A 9 38.72 21.39 -37.53
C GLU A 9 37.57 22.09 -36.78
N ARG A 10 37.78 23.33 -36.31
CA ARG A 10 36.71 24.10 -35.67
C ARG A 10 35.63 24.55 -36.65
N LEU A 11 36.01 24.87 -37.89
CA LEU A 11 35.06 25.25 -38.92
C LEU A 11 34.16 24.07 -39.28
N ASN A 12 34.75 22.88 -39.49
CA ASN A 12 34.00 21.65 -39.75
C ASN A 12 33.08 21.30 -38.58
N ALA A 13 33.56 21.43 -37.33
CA ALA A 13 32.73 21.18 -36.14
C ALA A 13 31.56 22.18 -35.99
N ILE A 14 31.69 23.40 -36.52
CA ILE A 14 30.60 24.38 -36.56
C ILE A 14 29.63 24.05 -37.71
N GLU A 15 30.13 23.60 -38.85
CA GLU A 15 29.34 23.21 -40.01
C GLU A 15 28.48 21.96 -39.72
N ASP A 16 29.02 20.97 -39.02
CA ASP A 16 28.26 19.79 -38.56
C ASP A 16 27.13 20.20 -37.61
N ARG A 17 27.39 21.09 -36.65
CA ARG A 17 26.37 21.60 -35.71
C ARG A 17 25.29 22.42 -36.40
N LEU A 18 25.64 23.16 -37.45
CA LEU A 18 24.67 23.93 -38.25
C LEU A 18 23.77 23.01 -39.08
N THR A 19 24.32 21.89 -39.56
CA THR A 19 23.56 20.88 -40.32
C THR A 19 22.55 20.16 -39.43
N ASP A 20 22.95 19.76 -38.21
CA ASP A 20 22.04 19.16 -37.22
C ASP A 20 20.92 20.11 -36.79
N LEU A 21 21.23 21.39 -36.62
CA LEU A 21 20.24 22.42 -36.29
C LEU A 21 19.25 22.67 -37.44
N GLN A 22 19.72 22.63 -38.69
CA GLN A 22 18.83 22.73 -39.86
C GLN A 22 17.89 21.51 -39.94
N ALA A 23 18.40 20.30 -39.73
CA ALA A 23 17.59 19.08 -39.73
C ALA A 23 16.55 19.09 -38.59
N ALA A 24 16.92 19.56 -37.39
CA ALA A 24 15.98 19.70 -36.27
C ALA A 24 14.87 20.71 -36.56
N LYS A 25 15.19 21.81 -37.26
CA LYS A 25 14.23 22.84 -37.67
C LYS A 25 13.27 22.31 -38.74
N GLU A 26 13.76 21.58 -39.74
CA GLU A 26 12.91 20.95 -40.76
C GLU A 26 11.97 19.91 -40.16
N ASN A 27 12.47 19.04 -39.28
CA ASN A 27 11.64 18.06 -38.57
C ASN A 27 10.56 18.74 -37.72
N SER A 28 10.91 19.83 -37.03
CA SER A 28 9.95 20.62 -36.24
C SER A 28 8.90 21.30 -37.14
N SER A 29 9.31 21.82 -38.30
CA SER A 29 8.38 22.42 -39.27
C SER A 29 7.40 21.37 -39.80
N MET A 30 7.89 20.17 -40.13
CA MET A 30 7.07 19.05 -40.59
C MET A 30 6.11 18.55 -39.50
N LEU A 31 6.53 18.50 -38.23
CA LEU A 31 5.69 18.18 -37.09
C LEU A 31 4.56 19.22 -36.91
N ILE A 32 4.86 20.51 -37.03
CA ILE A 32 3.86 21.59 -36.95
C ILE A 32 2.86 21.49 -38.10
N GLU A 33 3.35 21.21 -39.31
CA GLU A 33 2.51 21.09 -40.51
C GLU A 33 1.59 19.87 -40.44
N GLN A 34 2.03 18.78 -39.80
CA GLN A 34 1.22 17.58 -39.54
C GLN A 34 0.26 17.73 -38.33
N LEU A 35 0.64 18.50 -37.30
CA LEU A 35 -0.21 18.78 -36.15
C LEU A 35 -1.34 19.76 -36.47
N THR A 36 -1.11 20.70 -37.39
CA THR A 36 -2.10 21.70 -37.81
C THR A 36 -3.45 21.10 -38.26
N PRO A 37 -3.50 20.10 -39.16
CA PRO A 37 -4.76 19.49 -39.58
C PRO A 37 -5.43 18.67 -38.47
N ILE A 38 -4.64 17.99 -37.62
CA ILE A 38 -5.17 17.22 -36.48
C ILE A 38 -5.78 18.16 -35.43
N GLY A 39 -5.11 19.26 -35.14
CA GLY A 39 -5.61 20.31 -34.24
C GLY A 39 -6.89 20.95 -34.76
N ASN A 40 -6.96 21.24 -36.06
CA ASN A 40 -8.19 21.76 -36.68
C ASN A 40 -9.35 20.76 -36.61
N HIS A 41 -9.08 19.46 -36.76
CA HIS A 41 -10.11 18.44 -36.66
C HIS A 41 -10.59 18.22 -35.22
N ALA A 42 -9.66 18.17 -34.27
CA ALA A 42 -9.98 18.09 -32.84
C ALA A 42 -10.75 19.34 -32.35
N PHE A 43 -10.41 20.52 -32.86
CA PHE A 43 -11.12 21.77 -32.57
C PHE A 43 -12.56 21.73 -33.10
N ARG A 44 -12.76 21.27 -34.34
CA ARG A 44 -14.11 21.10 -34.91
C ARG A 44 -14.94 20.08 -34.14
N LEU A 45 -14.36 18.94 -33.80
CA LEU A 45 -15.02 17.91 -33.02
C LEU A 45 -15.38 18.42 -31.61
N ALA A 46 -14.48 19.20 -30.97
CA ALA A 46 -14.79 19.84 -29.70
C ALA A 46 -15.93 20.87 -29.83
N VAL A 47 -16.01 21.63 -30.93
CA VAL A 47 -17.12 22.57 -31.18
C VAL A 47 -18.45 21.84 -31.43
N GLU A 48 -18.43 20.73 -32.15
CA GLU A 48 -19.60 19.86 -32.40
C GLU A 48 -20.08 19.18 -31.11
N GLU A 49 -19.15 18.73 -30.25
CA GLU A 49 -19.48 18.16 -28.94
C GLU A 49 -19.88 19.22 -27.90
N LEU A 50 -19.42 20.47 -28.06
CA LEU A 50 -19.92 21.62 -27.30
C LEU A 50 -21.38 21.96 -27.68
N GLU A 51 -21.78 21.69 -28.93
CA GLU A 51 -23.18 21.79 -29.37
C GLU A 51 -24.04 20.66 -28.77
N SER A 52 -23.46 19.47 -28.57
CA SER A 52 -24.12 18.34 -27.86
C SER A 52 -24.18 18.52 -26.34
N LEU A 53 -23.27 19.32 -25.77
CA LEU A 53 -23.28 19.78 -24.37
C LEU A 53 -24.29 20.93 -24.15
N ASN A 54 -25.54 20.70 -24.58
CA ASN A 54 -26.65 21.64 -24.47
C ASN A 54 -26.80 22.17 -23.02
N GLY A 55 -26.37 23.42 -22.80
CA GLY A 55 -26.63 24.22 -21.59
C GLY A 55 -25.70 24.07 -20.38
N ARG A 56 -24.58 23.32 -20.46
CA ARG A 56 -23.65 23.15 -19.31
C ARG A 56 -22.31 23.89 -19.40
N VAL A 57 -21.94 24.36 -20.58
CA VAL A 57 -20.70 25.11 -20.81
C VAL A 57 -21.08 26.41 -21.53
N THR A 58 -20.89 27.54 -20.84
CA THR A 58 -21.16 28.86 -21.41
C THR A 58 -19.96 29.35 -22.19
N LEU A 59 -20.16 30.25 -23.15
CA LEU A 59 -19.06 30.94 -23.85
C LEU A 59 -18.10 31.61 -22.85
N ASP A 60 -18.63 32.14 -21.74
CA ASP A 60 -17.85 32.72 -20.65
C ASP A 60 -16.95 31.69 -19.95
N ASP A 61 -17.40 30.44 -19.78
CA ASP A 61 -16.58 29.38 -19.16
C ASP A 61 -15.40 29.00 -20.07
N ILE A 62 -15.60 29.00 -21.38
CA ILE A 62 -14.55 28.75 -22.38
C ILE A 62 -13.55 29.92 -22.39
N LEU A 63 -14.04 31.17 -22.38
CA LEU A 63 -13.19 32.36 -22.31
C LEU A 63 -12.41 32.43 -20.99
N ASP A 64 -13.02 32.03 -19.87
CA ASP A 64 -12.35 31.92 -18.58
C ASP A 64 -11.32 30.80 -18.55
N LEU A 65 -11.56 29.67 -19.23
CA LEU A 65 -10.58 28.60 -19.39
C LEU A 65 -9.39 29.07 -20.22
N VAL A 66 -9.62 29.77 -21.34
CA VAL A 66 -8.56 30.36 -22.17
C VAL A 66 -7.78 31.40 -21.38
N ARG A 67 -8.48 32.28 -20.64
CA ARG A 67 -7.85 33.27 -19.75
C ARG A 67 -7.00 32.60 -18.67
N LYS A 68 -7.52 31.56 -18.00
CA LYS A 68 -6.78 30.77 -17.01
C LYS A 68 -5.58 30.07 -17.64
N GLY A 69 -5.72 29.52 -18.85
CA GLY A 69 -4.62 28.92 -19.60
C GLY A 69 -3.51 29.92 -19.91
N LEU A 70 -3.87 31.12 -20.41
CA LEU A 70 -2.93 32.21 -20.67
C LEU A 70 -2.26 32.74 -19.39
N LEU A 71 -3.02 32.84 -18.29
CA LEU A 71 -2.47 33.20 -16.97
C LEU A 71 -1.63 32.07 -16.34
N THR A 72 -1.70 30.85 -16.88
CA THR A 72 -0.88 29.71 -16.49
C THR A 72 0.43 29.65 -17.27
N VAL A 73 0.62 30.47 -18.31
CA VAL A 73 1.87 30.55 -19.07
C VAL A 73 3.10 30.76 -18.18
N PRO A 74 3.12 31.67 -17.17
CA PRO A 74 4.26 31.78 -16.26
C PRO A 74 4.54 30.52 -15.46
N ARG A 75 3.49 29.72 -15.16
CA ARG A 75 3.60 28.45 -14.43
C ARG A 75 4.11 27.33 -15.35
N ILE A 76 3.75 27.37 -16.64
CA ILE A 76 4.31 26.47 -17.67
C ILE A 76 5.77 26.82 -17.93
N THR A 77 6.13 28.11 -18.04
CA THR A 77 7.52 28.55 -18.15
C THR A 77 8.33 28.08 -16.95
N TRP A 78 7.83 28.24 -15.73
CA TRP A 78 8.49 27.70 -14.53
C TRP A 78 8.65 26.17 -14.56
N LEU A 79 7.68 25.42 -15.09
CA LEU A 79 7.82 23.97 -15.29
C LEU A 79 8.86 23.63 -16.36
N LEU A 80 8.94 24.42 -17.44
CA LEU A 80 9.95 24.24 -18.48
C LEU A 80 11.36 24.55 -17.95
N ASP A 81 11.53 25.60 -17.15
CA ASP A 81 12.77 25.92 -16.44
C ASP A 81 13.15 24.78 -15.47
N GLN A 82 12.16 24.16 -14.81
CA GLN A 82 12.39 23.02 -13.93
C GLN A 82 12.74 21.74 -14.71
N LEU A 83 12.27 21.59 -15.96
CA LEU A 83 12.69 20.50 -16.85
C LEU A 83 14.11 20.71 -17.38
N GLU A 84 14.54 21.95 -17.56
CA GLU A 84 15.95 22.29 -17.83
C GLU A 84 16.83 21.86 -16.64
N ASN A 85 16.40 22.14 -15.41
CA ASN A 85 17.06 21.61 -14.20
C ASN A 85 16.94 20.07 -14.06
N ALA A 86 15.85 19.46 -14.54
CA ALA A 86 15.70 18.01 -14.58
C ALA A 86 16.66 17.37 -15.59
N THR A 87 17.01 18.11 -16.65
CA THR A 87 18.02 17.69 -17.62
C THR A 87 19.40 17.63 -16.97
N ASP A 88 19.75 18.62 -16.13
CA ASP A 88 20.98 18.57 -15.32
C ASP A 88 20.97 17.41 -14.31
N LEU A 89 19.84 17.21 -13.63
CA LEU A 89 19.65 16.06 -12.73
C LEU A 89 19.79 14.73 -13.49
N TRP A 90 19.26 14.64 -14.71
CA TRP A 90 19.40 13.47 -15.59
C TRP A 90 20.85 13.24 -16.01
N HIS A 91 21.61 14.30 -16.33
CA HIS A 91 23.04 14.19 -16.63
C HIS A 91 23.86 13.70 -15.42
N VAL A 92 23.43 14.01 -14.20
CA VAL A 92 24.04 13.51 -12.97
C VAL A 92 23.60 12.08 -12.65
N LEU A 93 22.31 11.74 -12.83
CA LEU A 93 21.76 10.42 -12.53
C LEU A 93 22.14 9.35 -13.57
N HIS A 94 22.14 9.70 -14.85
CA HIS A 94 22.38 8.77 -15.95
C HIS A 94 23.67 7.93 -15.80
N PRO A 95 24.85 8.52 -15.52
CA PRO A 95 26.07 7.73 -15.32
C PRO A 95 26.06 6.90 -14.03
N ALA A 96 25.31 7.31 -13.00
CA ALA A 96 25.16 6.55 -11.76
C ALA A 96 24.19 5.36 -11.91
N LEU A 97 23.13 5.52 -12.70
CA LEU A 97 22.12 4.50 -12.96
C LEU A 97 22.51 3.55 -14.10
N GLY A 98 23.25 4.01 -15.10
CA GLY A 98 23.67 3.22 -16.26
C GLY A 98 24.23 1.83 -15.91
N PRO A 99 25.20 1.70 -15.00
CA PRO A 99 25.74 0.40 -14.61
C PRO A 99 24.84 -0.40 -13.67
N THR A 100 23.92 0.24 -12.94
CA THR A 100 23.02 -0.42 -11.99
C THR A 100 21.70 -0.85 -12.63
N PHE A 101 21.31 -0.24 -13.75
CA PHE A 101 20.06 -0.51 -14.47
C PHE A 101 19.92 -1.97 -14.90
N PRO A 102 20.95 -2.65 -15.47
CA PRO A 102 20.87 -4.07 -15.78
C PRO A 102 20.60 -4.94 -14.55
N HIS A 103 21.19 -4.61 -13.40
CA HIS A 103 20.98 -5.34 -12.16
C HIS A 103 19.56 -5.16 -11.60
N ILE A 104 18.99 -3.96 -11.77
CA ILE A 104 17.59 -3.68 -11.43
C ILE A 104 16.66 -4.52 -12.31
N VAL A 105 16.89 -4.52 -13.63
CA VAL A 105 16.09 -5.31 -14.59
C VAL A 105 16.22 -6.81 -14.31
N GLU A 106 17.42 -7.30 -14.01
CA GLU A 106 17.66 -8.70 -13.65
C GLU A 106 16.92 -9.08 -12.37
N LYS A 107 17.00 -8.27 -11.31
CA LYS A 107 16.26 -8.51 -10.06
C LYS A 107 14.75 -8.45 -10.26
N MET A 108 14.25 -7.50 -11.05
CA MET A 108 12.82 -7.45 -11.38
C MET A 108 12.39 -8.68 -12.19
N GLY A 109 13.24 -9.15 -13.10
CA GLY A 109 13.02 -10.40 -13.84
C GLY A 109 12.98 -11.63 -12.92
N GLN A 110 13.88 -11.70 -11.93
CA GLN A 110 13.86 -12.76 -10.91
C GLN A 110 12.60 -12.68 -10.06
N TRP A 111 12.19 -11.50 -9.61
CA TRP A 111 10.95 -11.31 -8.86
C TRP A 111 9.70 -11.69 -9.67
N GLU A 112 9.71 -11.47 -10.98
CA GLU A 112 8.65 -11.92 -11.88
C GLU A 112 8.65 -13.45 -12.01
N GLN A 113 9.81 -14.08 -12.24
CA GLN A 113 9.95 -15.55 -12.31
C GLN A 113 9.56 -16.25 -11.00
N ASP A 114 9.93 -15.66 -9.86
CA ASP A 114 9.58 -16.16 -8.52
C ASP A 114 8.10 -15.89 -8.15
N GLY A 115 7.37 -15.20 -9.05
CA GLY A 115 5.96 -14.85 -8.89
C GLY A 115 5.71 -13.87 -7.75
N VAL A 116 6.72 -13.08 -7.36
CA VAL A 116 6.60 -12.07 -6.28
C VAL A 116 5.57 -11.01 -6.66
N PHE A 117 5.56 -10.54 -7.90
CA PHE A 117 4.55 -9.59 -8.38
C PHE A 117 3.15 -10.20 -8.41
N ALA A 118 3.02 -11.45 -8.84
CA ALA A 118 1.75 -12.18 -8.82
C ALA A 118 1.23 -12.35 -7.39
N LYS A 119 2.09 -12.74 -6.44
CA LYS A 119 1.75 -12.88 -5.02
C LYS A 119 1.39 -11.53 -4.39
N ALA A 120 2.14 -10.48 -4.68
CA ALA A 120 1.88 -9.13 -4.18
C ALA A 120 0.55 -8.57 -4.73
N SER A 121 0.27 -8.80 -6.01
CA SER A 121 -1.00 -8.42 -6.65
C SER A 121 -2.17 -9.21 -6.04
N ALA A 122 -2.02 -10.52 -5.85
CA ALA A 122 -3.02 -11.36 -5.21
C ALA A 122 -3.28 -10.92 -3.75
N LEU A 123 -2.22 -10.58 -3.00
CA LEU A 123 -2.35 -10.07 -1.62
C LEU A 123 -3.03 -8.70 -1.59
N LYS A 124 -2.67 -7.80 -2.50
CA LYS A 124 -3.32 -6.49 -2.64
C LYS A 124 -4.80 -6.64 -2.97
N ASN A 125 -5.15 -7.55 -3.89
CA ASN A 125 -6.54 -7.79 -4.27
C ASN A 125 -7.32 -8.49 -3.16
N ALA A 126 -6.71 -9.45 -2.46
CA ALA A 126 -7.33 -10.10 -1.31
C ALA A 126 -7.57 -9.11 -0.16
N GLY A 127 -6.57 -8.27 0.15
CA GLY A 127 -6.68 -7.20 1.14
C GLY A 127 -7.66 -6.12 0.70
N GLY A 128 -7.67 -5.74 -0.58
CA GLY A 128 -8.61 -4.80 -1.17
C GLY A 128 -10.05 -5.31 -1.09
N ASN A 129 -10.30 -6.56 -1.47
CA ASN A 129 -11.63 -7.18 -1.36
C ASN A 129 -12.09 -7.30 0.10
N MET A 130 -11.17 -7.57 1.03
CA MET A 130 -11.48 -7.55 2.46
C MET A 130 -11.84 -6.14 2.94
N LEU A 131 -11.11 -5.12 2.49
CA LEU A 131 -11.34 -3.72 2.87
C LEU A 131 -12.58 -3.13 2.19
N ASP A 132 -12.88 -3.49 0.95
CA ASP A 132 -14.07 -3.07 0.21
C ASP A 132 -15.35 -3.72 0.75
N ALA A 133 -15.21 -4.92 1.35
CA ALA A 133 -16.30 -5.58 2.06
C ALA A 133 -16.56 -5.02 3.46
N LEU A 134 -15.65 -4.17 3.98
CA LEU A 134 -15.78 -3.52 5.28
C LEU A 134 -16.20 -2.07 5.07
N SER A 135 -17.31 -1.66 5.67
CA SER A 135 -17.69 -0.24 5.67
C SER A 135 -16.64 0.58 6.43
N PRO A 136 -16.52 1.91 6.22
CA PRO A 136 -15.62 2.76 7.00
C PRO A 136 -15.82 2.64 8.53
N GLU A 137 -17.07 2.36 8.94
CA GLU A 137 -17.47 2.09 10.32
C GLU A 137 -17.00 0.70 10.81
N ASP A 138 -16.92 -0.28 9.92
CA ASP A 138 -16.43 -1.63 10.21
C ASP A 138 -14.91 -1.67 10.29
N ILE A 139 -14.19 -0.81 9.56
CA ILE A 139 -12.73 -0.67 9.67
C ILE A 139 -12.34 -0.15 11.06
N ALA A 140 -13.09 0.81 11.60
CA ALA A 140 -12.87 1.32 12.96
C ALA A 140 -13.15 0.24 14.02
N LYS A 141 -14.27 -0.49 13.91
CA LYS A 141 -14.60 -1.62 14.79
C LYS A 141 -13.64 -2.81 14.64
N THR A 142 -13.15 -3.05 13.43
CA THR A 142 -12.15 -4.08 13.13
C THR A 142 -10.80 -3.71 13.71
N GLY A 143 -10.43 -2.42 13.74
CA GLY A 143 -9.25 -1.95 14.46
C GLY A 143 -9.30 -2.29 15.94
N GLU A 144 -10.43 -2.04 16.62
CA GLU A 144 -10.64 -2.44 18.02
C GLU A 144 -10.63 -3.97 18.20
N GLY A 145 -11.31 -4.70 17.31
CA GLY A 145 -11.35 -6.17 17.30
C GLY A 145 -9.99 -6.83 17.03
N LEU A 146 -9.17 -6.24 16.16
CA LEU A 146 -7.81 -6.67 15.87
C LEU A 146 -6.88 -6.39 17.06
N THR A 147 -7.04 -5.24 17.72
CA THR A 147 -6.28 -4.93 18.93
C THR A 147 -6.63 -5.90 20.06
N PHE A 148 -7.91 -6.27 20.18
CA PHE A 148 -8.36 -7.32 21.08
C PHE A 148 -7.79 -8.69 20.71
N ALA A 149 -7.85 -9.09 19.43
CA ALA A 149 -7.33 -10.37 18.97
C ALA A 149 -5.80 -10.48 19.14
N ILE A 150 -5.06 -9.41 18.88
CA ILE A 150 -3.62 -9.32 19.14
C ILE A 150 -3.35 -9.40 20.65
N GLY A 151 -4.15 -8.72 21.48
CA GLY A 151 -4.07 -8.83 22.94
C GLY A 151 -4.34 -10.25 23.44
N LEU A 152 -5.26 -10.99 22.83
CA LEU A 152 -5.49 -12.41 23.12
C LEU A 152 -4.32 -13.28 22.68
N LEU A 153 -3.76 -13.05 21.49
CA LEU A 153 -2.57 -13.76 21.01
C LEU A 153 -1.37 -13.51 21.92
N GLN A 154 -1.17 -12.28 22.39
CA GLN A 154 -0.12 -11.94 23.36
C GLN A 154 -0.35 -12.62 24.71
N ARG A 155 -1.58 -12.65 25.22
CA ARG A 155 -1.94 -13.38 26.44
C ARG A 155 -1.81 -14.90 26.32
N LEU A 156 -2.05 -15.45 25.14
CA LEU A 156 -1.80 -16.88 24.85
C LEU A 156 -0.31 -17.17 24.62
N ALA A 157 0.46 -16.17 24.19
CA ALA A 157 1.90 -16.22 24.09
C ALA A 157 2.60 -16.07 25.45
N ASP A 158 1.88 -15.67 26.51
CA ASP A 158 2.42 -15.57 27.86
C ASP A 158 2.84 -16.96 28.36
N PRO A 159 4.13 -17.16 28.73
CA PRO A 159 4.64 -18.47 29.15
C PRO A 159 3.95 -18.98 30.42
N GLY A 160 3.46 -18.07 31.29
CA GLY A 160 2.68 -18.43 32.48
C GLY A 160 1.31 -19.03 32.17
N LEU A 161 0.65 -18.60 31.08
CA LEU A 161 -0.64 -19.15 30.66
C LEU A 161 -0.45 -20.45 29.88
N GLN A 162 0.58 -20.54 29.04
CA GLN A 162 0.96 -21.77 28.33
C GLN A 162 1.27 -22.91 29.30
N SER A 163 2.02 -22.63 30.38
CA SER A 163 2.32 -23.62 31.42
C SER A 163 1.06 -24.17 32.09
N LYS A 164 0.06 -23.31 32.36
CA LYS A 164 -1.23 -23.72 32.95
C LYS A 164 -2.08 -24.53 31.96
N ILE A 165 -2.12 -24.13 30.70
CA ILE A 165 -2.84 -24.86 29.65
C ILE A 165 -2.22 -26.25 29.44
N ASN A 166 -0.89 -26.34 29.37
CA ASN A 166 -0.19 -27.63 29.25
C ASN A 166 -0.45 -28.51 30.48
N SER A 167 -0.44 -27.94 31.69
CA SER A 167 -0.76 -28.69 32.91
C SER A 167 -2.20 -29.25 32.90
N LEU A 168 -3.16 -28.50 32.32
CA LEU A 168 -4.53 -28.96 32.14
C LEU A 168 -4.66 -30.04 31.07
N ILE A 169 -3.91 -29.93 29.97
CA ILE A 169 -3.85 -30.95 28.91
C ILE A 169 -3.23 -32.25 29.44
N ASP A 170 -2.18 -32.16 30.24
CA ASP A 170 -1.56 -33.30 30.90
C ASP A 170 -2.53 -33.97 31.88
N LEU A 171 -3.26 -33.18 32.68
CA LEU A 171 -4.33 -33.68 33.56
C LEU A 171 -5.41 -34.44 32.78
N MET A 172 -5.87 -33.93 31.64
CA MET A 172 -6.85 -34.62 30.80
C MET A 172 -6.27 -35.88 30.13
N SER A 173 -4.96 -35.91 29.87
CA SER A 173 -4.28 -37.08 29.31
C SER A 173 -4.12 -38.20 30.34
N VAL A 174 -4.06 -37.86 31.63
CA VAL A 174 -4.04 -38.82 32.75
C VAL A 174 -5.44 -39.38 33.06
N ILE A 175 -6.50 -38.68 32.69
CA ILE A 175 -7.88 -39.15 32.86
C ILE A 175 -8.20 -40.14 31.74
N ASP A 176 -8.13 -41.44 32.05
CA ASP A 176 -8.56 -42.50 31.16
C ASP A 176 -10.10 -42.53 31.08
N THR A 177 -10.64 -41.73 30.15
CA THR A 177 -12.07 -41.59 29.89
C THR A 177 -12.77 -42.91 29.53
N SER A 178 -12.00 -43.94 29.17
CA SER A 178 -12.52 -45.26 28.81
C SER A 178 -12.85 -46.13 30.04
N ASN A 179 -12.36 -45.77 31.23
CA ASN A 179 -12.45 -46.61 32.43
C ASN A 179 -13.02 -45.89 33.66
N VAL A 180 -13.80 -44.82 33.42
CA VAL A 180 -14.43 -44.03 34.48
C VAL A 180 -15.50 -44.86 35.19
N LYS A 181 -15.19 -45.33 36.40
CA LYS A 181 -16.15 -46.05 37.25
C LYS A 181 -17.23 -45.07 37.73
N PRO A 182 -18.53 -45.46 37.67
CA PRO A 182 -19.59 -44.61 38.20
C PRO A 182 -19.41 -44.45 39.71
N THR A 183 -19.12 -43.22 40.13
CA THR A 183 -18.89 -42.89 41.55
C THR A 183 -20.23 -42.63 42.22
N GLY A 184 -20.67 -43.53 43.11
CA GLY A 184 -21.88 -43.33 43.92
C GLY A 184 -21.71 -42.20 44.97
N ILE A 185 -22.80 -41.82 45.62
CA ILE A 185 -22.83 -40.70 46.60
C ILE A 185 -21.80 -40.89 47.74
N LEU A 186 -21.55 -42.14 48.16
CA LEU A 186 -20.52 -42.47 49.15
C LEU A 186 -19.09 -42.37 48.59
N GLY A 187 -18.90 -42.70 47.31
CA GLY A 187 -17.59 -42.55 46.64
C GLY A 187 -17.24 -41.08 46.37
N LEU A 188 -18.25 -40.24 46.08
CA LEU A 188 -18.10 -38.79 46.00
C LEU A 188 -17.68 -38.18 47.35
N ALA A 189 -18.31 -38.60 48.44
CA ALA A 189 -17.96 -38.16 49.78
C ALA A 189 -16.52 -38.58 50.17
N GLY A 190 -16.09 -39.79 49.78
CA GLY A 190 -14.72 -40.27 49.96
C GLY A 190 -13.72 -39.47 49.12
N ALA A 191 -14.03 -39.20 47.85
CA ALA A 191 -13.17 -38.44 46.94
C ALA A 191 -13.00 -36.98 47.37
N LEU A 192 -14.07 -36.32 47.84
CA LEU A 192 -13.99 -34.94 48.35
C LEU A 192 -13.21 -34.84 49.68
N ARG A 193 -13.09 -35.94 50.43
CA ARG A 193 -12.35 -36.03 51.69
C ARG A 193 -10.89 -36.45 51.50
N SER A 194 -10.50 -36.90 50.30
CA SER A 194 -9.10 -37.15 49.96
C SER A 194 -8.32 -35.84 49.93
N ASP A 195 -6.99 -35.92 49.99
CA ASP A 195 -6.17 -34.71 50.01
C ASP A 195 -6.21 -33.98 48.66
N GLU A 196 -6.41 -34.69 47.56
CA GLU A 196 -6.67 -34.14 46.23
C GLU A 196 -8.03 -33.44 46.15
N GLY A 197 -9.08 -34.04 46.73
CA GLY A 197 -10.42 -33.44 46.78
C GLY A 197 -10.47 -32.16 47.60
N LYS A 198 -9.75 -32.13 48.73
CA LYS A 198 -9.59 -30.91 49.56
C LYS A 198 -8.81 -29.83 48.81
N GLN A 199 -7.77 -30.18 48.07
CA GLN A 199 -7.02 -29.22 47.25
C GLN A 199 -7.89 -28.64 46.13
N ALA A 200 -8.69 -29.46 45.44
CA ALA A 200 -9.62 -29.00 44.43
C ALA A 200 -10.71 -28.06 45.01
N LEU A 201 -11.27 -28.41 46.18
CA LEU A 201 -12.20 -27.55 46.91
C LEU A 201 -11.55 -26.23 47.36
N GLY A 202 -10.29 -26.28 47.80
CA GLY A 202 -9.50 -25.10 48.14
C GLY A 202 -9.33 -24.15 46.95
N LEU A 203 -9.03 -24.69 45.77
CA LEU A 203 -8.92 -23.91 44.53
C LEU A 203 -10.26 -23.25 44.18
N ILE A 204 -11.38 -23.98 44.28
CA ILE A 204 -12.73 -23.44 44.04
C ILE A 204 -13.03 -22.30 45.03
N VAL A 205 -12.68 -22.47 46.31
CA VAL A 205 -12.87 -21.44 47.33
C VAL A 205 -12.00 -20.21 47.07
N GLU A 206 -10.76 -20.38 46.62
CA GLU A 206 -9.90 -19.25 46.22
C GLU A 206 -10.41 -18.54 44.97
N LEU A 207 -10.91 -19.28 43.97
CA LEU A 207 -11.55 -18.71 42.79
C LEU A 207 -12.81 -17.92 43.17
N LEU A 208 -13.63 -18.44 44.09
CA LEU A 208 -14.80 -17.72 44.63
C LEU A 208 -14.39 -16.45 45.38
N LYS A 209 -13.33 -16.53 46.21
CA LYS A 209 -12.79 -15.35 46.91
C LYS A 209 -12.19 -14.31 45.96
N ALA A 210 -11.51 -14.75 44.90
CA ALA A 210 -10.97 -13.86 43.87
C ALA A 210 -12.10 -13.21 43.06
N SER A 211 -13.14 -13.98 42.73
CA SER A 211 -14.33 -13.48 42.02
C SER A 211 -15.11 -12.47 42.86
N GLY A 212 -15.21 -12.68 44.17
CA GLY A 212 -15.81 -11.70 45.10
C GLY A 212 -14.96 -10.45 45.36
N LYS A 213 -13.68 -10.46 44.99
CA LYS A 213 -12.77 -9.30 45.07
C LYS A 213 -12.70 -8.49 43.78
N LEU A 214 -13.24 -9.01 42.66
CA LEU A 214 -13.47 -8.19 41.49
C LEU A 214 -14.57 -7.18 41.84
N PRO A 215 -14.34 -5.87 41.71
CA PRO A 215 -15.41 -4.90 41.91
C PRO A 215 -16.53 -5.27 40.96
N ALA A 216 -17.74 -5.48 41.49
CA ALA A 216 -18.95 -5.65 40.70
C ALA A 216 -18.97 -4.53 39.67
N THR A 217 -18.67 -4.88 38.41
CA THR A 217 -18.68 -3.91 37.33
C THR A 217 -20.11 -3.45 37.23
N GLN A 218 -20.31 -2.16 37.54
CA GLN A 218 -21.60 -1.50 37.57
C GLN A 218 -22.28 -1.69 36.21
N GLY A 219 -23.17 -2.68 36.13
CA GLY A 219 -24.22 -2.71 35.13
C GLY A 219 -25.32 -1.72 35.55
N ALA A 220 -25.04 -0.42 35.41
CA ALA A 220 -26.05 0.62 35.54
C ALA A 220 -25.60 1.90 34.80
N SER A 221 -26.07 2.07 33.58
CA SER A 221 -26.44 3.33 32.90
C SER A 221 -26.82 2.95 31.46
N ARG A 222 -28.11 2.86 31.13
CA ARG A 222 -28.93 3.93 30.53
C ARG A 222 -28.38 4.46 29.22
#